data_AF-A0A7C7TIK8-F1
#
_entry.id   AF-A0A7C7TIK8-F1
#
_cell.length_a   1.000
_cell.length_b   1.000
_cell.length_c   1.000
_cell.angle_alpha   90.00
_cell.angle_beta   90.00
_cell.angle_gamma   90.00
#
_symmetry.space_group_name_H-M   'P 1'
#
loop_
_entity.id
_entity.type
_entity.pdbx_description
1 polymer ?
#
loop_
_entity_poly.entity_id
_entity_poly.type
_entity_poly.pdbx_seq_one_letter_code
_entity_poly.pdbx_strand_id
1 'polypeptide(L)'
;MPLDEPTPEQIRDEQVFLEMGLNASEYKEVVRRLGRLPNLTEAGIFGVMWSEHCSYKNSKPLLGRYPTEGPRIMQGPGEGAGVVDLGEGWAAVFKVESHNHPSAIEPYQGAATGVGGILRDIFSMGARPVAILNSLRFGPLQDDPRAPRTRYLFKEVVAGIAGYGNCIGVPTVGGEIDFDPAYSGNPLVNAMGVGLVRHDRLQHGRAGGIGNAVVYVGSATGRDGIHGATFASEELSAASEAKRPAVQVGDPFMGKLLLEACLECYDSGALLAVQDMGAAGLTCSSTEMADKGGVGMVLDLDRVPQRAEDMSAYEIMLSESQERMLFVAQPGREGELLVICKKWGVEAAVIGEVIAEPVLRLLQKSNCVAELPLEQVCGNPPVYHRESVKPDALTRQQAEPEVSWPEPENLGAELLSLLSTPNAGSKQWVHRQYDSMVRTSTRVRPGSDAAVVAVEGSDMSLVLSIDGNARYVQLDPRMGGRIAVAEAARNVVCAGGQPLAITNGLNFGSP
;
A
#
# COMPACT_ATOMS: atom_id res chain seq x y z
N MET A 1 36.60 4.52 -5.39
CA MET A 1 36.38 3.20 -6.04
C MET A 1 34.98 2.81 -5.64
N PRO A 2 34.08 2.41 -6.56
CA PRO A 2 32.86 1.79 -6.09
C PRO A 2 33.27 0.59 -5.24
N LEU A 3 32.59 0.36 -4.11
CA LEU A 3 32.68 -0.93 -3.44
C LEU A 3 32.39 -1.98 -4.50
N ASP A 4 33.38 -2.84 -4.82
CA ASP A 4 33.22 -3.84 -5.89
C ASP A 4 31.94 -4.63 -5.62
N GLU A 5 30.96 -4.51 -6.52
CA GLU A 5 29.74 -5.29 -6.43
C GLU A 5 30.12 -6.77 -6.44
N PRO A 6 29.53 -7.62 -5.57
CA PRO A 6 29.89 -9.02 -5.50
C PRO A 6 29.62 -9.70 -6.85
N THR A 7 30.55 -10.53 -7.31
CA THR A 7 30.34 -11.32 -8.53
C THR A 7 29.20 -12.32 -8.32
N PRO A 8 28.57 -12.84 -9.40
CA PRO A 8 27.55 -13.88 -9.28
C PRO A 8 28.00 -15.11 -8.46
N GLU A 9 29.27 -15.48 -8.54
CA GLU A 9 29.87 -16.55 -7.72
C GLU A 9 29.94 -16.17 -6.24
N GLN A 10 30.36 -14.94 -5.92
CA GLN A 10 30.37 -14.46 -4.54
C GLN A 10 28.97 -14.41 -3.95
N ILE A 11 27.97 -13.93 -4.71
CA ILE A 11 26.57 -13.94 -4.27
C ILE A 11 26.11 -15.35 -3.87
N ARG A 12 26.50 -16.37 -4.65
CA ARG A 12 26.19 -17.77 -4.37
C ARG A 12 26.96 -18.31 -3.17
N ASP A 13 28.28 -18.14 -3.16
CA ASP A 13 29.20 -18.81 -2.23
C ASP A 13 29.18 -18.17 -0.83
N GLU A 14 29.03 -16.84 -0.78
CA GLU A 14 28.90 -16.06 0.45
C GLU A 14 27.44 -15.88 0.89
N GLN A 15 26.49 -16.40 0.10
CA GLN A 15 25.05 -16.38 0.36
C GLN A 15 24.45 -14.98 0.55
N VAL A 16 24.97 -13.98 -0.17
CA VAL A 16 24.51 -12.57 -0.14
C VAL A 16 23.00 -12.45 -0.43
N PHE A 17 22.43 -13.38 -1.20
CA PHE A 17 20.99 -13.42 -1.50
C PHE A 17 20.08 -13.54 -0.26
N LEU A 18 20.60 -14.02 0.87
CA LEU A 18 19.85 -14.09 2.13
C LEU A 18 19.50 -12.69 2.65
N GLU A 19 20.41 -11.72 2.49
CA GLU A 19 20.19 -10.32 2.89
C GLU A 19 19.19 -9.62 1.96
N MET A 20 19.01 -10.14 0.74
CA MET A 20 18.00 -9.68 -0.22
C MET A 20 16.60 -10.27 0.06
N GLY A 21 16.49 -11.19 1.02
CA GLY A 21 15.22 -11.84 1.39
C GLY A 21 14.91 -13.13 0.63
N LEU A 22 15.83 -13.62 -0.22
CA LEU A 22 15.70 -14.92 -0.86
C LEU A 22 16.17 -16.01 0.09
N ASN A 23 15.43 -17.11 0.21
CA ASN A 23 15.95 -18.31 0.84
C ASN A 23 16.76 -19.18 -0.15
N ALA A 24 17.44 -20.20 0.37
CA ALA A 24 18.30 -21.05 -0.45
C ALA A 24 17.57 -21.84 -1.55
N SER A 25 16.29 -22.20 -1.37
CA SER A 25 15.51 -22.86 -2.43
C SER A 25 15.02 -21.86 -3.47
N GLU A 26 14.62 -20.66 -3.05
CA GLU A 26 14.25 -19.57 -3.95
C GLU A 26 15.44 -19.15 -4.83
N TYR A 27 16.64 -18.96 -4.27
CA TYR A 27 17.81 -18.63 -5.07
C TYR A 27 18.18 -19.71 -6.09
N LYS A 28 18.10 -21.00 -5.70
CA LYS A 28 18.29 -22.12 -6.64
C LYS A 28 17.28 -22.09 -7.78
N GLU A 29 16.03 -21.74 -7.47
CA GLU A 29 14.98 -21.61 -8.47
C GLU A 29 15.22 -20.42 -9.40
N VAL A 30 15.70 -19.29 -8.89
CA VAL A 30 16.16 -18.14 -9.72
C VAL A 30 17.24 -18.58 -10.70
N VAL A 31 18.30 -19.23 -10.23
CA VAL A 31 19.39 -19.73 -11.08
C VAL A 31 18.86 -20.69 -12.14
N ARG A 32 17.95 -21.59 -11.77
CA ARG A 32 17.32 -22.55 -12.69
C ARG A 32 16.51 -21.84 -13.79
N ARG A 33 15.73 -20.81 -13.43
CA ARG A 33 14.88 -20.05 -14.36
C ARG A 33 15.69 -19.18 -15.31
N LEU A 34 16.77 -18.57 -14.82
CA LEU A 34 17.67 -17.76 -15.65
C LEU A 34 18.61 -18.61 -16.51
N GLY A 35 18.89 -19.86 -16.12
CA GLY A 35 19.89 -20.71 -16.76
C GLY A 35 21.34 -20.25 -16.50
N ARG A 36 21.54 -19.30 -15.60
CA ARG A 36 22.83 -18.73 -15.19
C ARG A 36 22.75 -18.17 -13.76
N LEU A 37 23.90 -17.83 -13.19
CA LEU A 37 23.92 -17.09 -11.92
C LEU A 37 23.42 -15.64 -12.14
N PRO A 38 22.53 -15.12 -11.28
CA PRO A 38 22.12 -13.72 -11.33
C PRO A 38 23.24 -12.80 -10.82
N ASN A 39 23.33 -11.59 -11.34
CA ASN A 39 24.15 -10.54 -10.74
C ASN A 39 23.44 -9.88 -9.53
N LEU A 40 24.09 -8.92 -8.89
CA LEU A 40 23.57 -8.23 -7.70
C LEU A 40 22.18 -7.62 -7.93
N THR A 41 22.02 -6.87 -9.02
CA THR A 41 20.76 -6.19 -9.38
C THR A 41 19.65 -7.20 -9.66
N GLU A 42 19.94 -8.24 -10.42
CA GLU A 42 18.98 -9.29 -10.77
C GLU A 42 18.54 -10.08 -9.53
N ALA A 43 19.48 -10.48 -8.67
CA ALA A 43 19.18 -11.17 -7.42
C ALA A 43 18.33 -10.30 -6.48
N GLY A 44 18.63 -9.00 -6.40
CA GLY A 44 17.85 -8.02 -5.64
C GLY A 44 16.42 -7.87 -6.15
N ILE A 45 16.24 -7.75 -7.47
CA ILE A 45 14.94 -7.68 -8.12
C ILE A 45 14.12 -8.95 -7.83
N PHE A 46 14.71 -10.14 -7.94
CA PHE A 46 14.01 -11.38 -7.55
C PHE A 46 13.68 -11.39 -6.06
N GLY A 47 14.60 -10.97 -5.19
CA GLY A 47 14.39 -10.95 -3.74
C GLY A 47 13.22 -10.09 -3.33
N VAL A 48 13.11 -8.90 -3.90
CA VAL A 48 12.00 -7.99 -3.58
C VAL A 48 10.68 -8.47 -4.21
N MET A 49 10.69 -8.89 -5.48
CA MET A 49 9.47 -9.32 -6.17
C MET A 49 8.93 -10.65 -5.64
N TRP A 50 9.77 -11.51 -5.05
CA TRP A 50 9.36 -12.76 -4.39
C TRP A 50 9.24 -12.63 -2.86
N SER A 51 9.27 -11.40 -2.32
CA SER A 51 8.91 -11.15 -0.91
C SER A 51 7.44 -11.48 -0.65
N GLU A 52 7.05 -11.74 0.60
CA GLU A 52 5.62 -11.92 0.94
C GLU A 52 4.83 -10.64 0.61
N HIS A 53 5.44 -9.47 0.82
CA HIS A 53 4.81 -8.18 0.58
C HIS A 53 4.39 -7.97 -0.89
N CYS A 54 5.24 -8.37 -1.84
CA CYS A 54 4.95 -8.20 -3.27
C CYS A 54 4.20 -9.40 -3.87
N SER A 55 4.60 -10.63 -3.54
CA SER A 55 4.09 -11.84 -4.22
C SER A 55 2.90 -12.50 -3.53
N TYR A 56 2.64 -12.18 -2.25
CA TYR A 56 1.63 -12.85 -1.43
C TYR A 56 1.82 -14.37 -1.41
N LYS A 57 3.07 -14.86 -1.41
CA LYS A 57 3.40 -16.28 -1.62
C LYS A 57 2.74 -17.26 -0.66
N ASN A 58 2.41 -16.87 0.58
CA ASN A 58 1.65 -17.72 1.51
C ASN A 58 0.14 -17.45 1.46
N SER A 59 -0.27 -16.22 1.14
CA SER A 59 -1.66 -15.76 1.24
C SER A 59 -2.45 -15.88 -0.08
N LYS A 60 -1.80 -15.82 -1.24
CA LYS A 60 -2.41 -15.89 -2.58
C LYS A 60 -3.37 -17.08 -2.77
N PRO A 61 -3.04 -18.33 -2.35
CA PRO A 61 -3.97 -19.45 -2.45
C PRO A 61 -5.26 -19.27 -1.63
N LEU A 62 -5.18 -18.55 -0.51
CA LEU A 62 -6.31 -18.31 0.38
C LEU A 62 -7.16 -17.15 -0.13
N LEU A 63 -6.53 -16.09 -0.65
CA LEU A 63 -7.21 -14.91 -1.19
C LEU A 63 -8.07 -15.25 -2.42
N GLY A 64 -7.63 -16.21 -3.24
CA GLY A 64 -8.42 -16.70 -4.40
C GLY A 64 -9.76 -17.35 -4.03
N ARG A 65 -10.07 -17.54 -2.74
CA ARG A 65 -11.35 -18.08 -2.26
C ARG A 65 -12.43 -17.02 -2.10
N TYR A 66 -12.09 -15.73 -2.14
CA TYR A 66 -13.07 -14.66 -2.03
C TYR A 66 -13.88 -14.49 -3.32
N PRO A 67 -15.18 -14.16 -3.23
CA PRO A 67 -15.94 -13.76 -4.40
C PRO A 67 -15.45 -12.39 -4.90
N THR A 68 -15.08 -12.32 -6.18
CA THR A 68 -14.50 -11.11 -6.81
C THR A 68 -15.36 -10.52 -7.91
N GLU A 69 -16.47 -11.17 -8.25
CA GLU A 69 -17.39 -10.76 -9.30
C GLU A 69 -18.69 -10.19 -8.71
N GLY A 70 -19.27 -9.22 -9.40
CA GLY A 70 -20.56 -8.63 -9.04
C GLY A 70 -21.03 -7.60 -10.07
N PRO A 71 -22.32 -7.26 -10.09
CA PRO A 71 -22.92 -6.44 -11.15
C PRO A 71 -22.40 -4.99 -11.19
N ARG A 72 -21.85 -4.49 -10.09
CA ARG A 72 -21.26 -3.16 -9.97
C ARG A 72 -19.73 -3.18 -9.95
N ILE A 73 -19.10 -4.35 -10.02
CA ILE A 73 -17.64 -4.45 -10.00
C ILE A 73 -17.13 -4.17 -11.41
N MET A 74 -16.41 -3.06 -11.58
CA MET A 74 -15.76 -2.71 -12.84
C MET A 74 -14.34 -3.28 -12.90
N GLN A 75 -13.65 -3.29 -11.76
CA GLN A 75 -12.30 -3.85 -11.62
C GLN A 75 -12.18 -4.53 -10.25
N GLY A 76 -12.00 -5.84 -10.26
CA GLY A 76 -11.68 -6.64 -9.07
C GLY A 76 -10.18 -6.68 -8.78
N PRO A 77 -9.71 -7.63 -7.94
CA PRO A 77 -8.28 -7.80 -7.66
C PRO A 77 -7.43 -7.99 -8.93
N GLY A 78 -6.23 -7.41 -8.95
CA GLY A 78 -5.27 -7.52 -10.06
C GLY A 78 -4.78 -6.18 -10.63
N GLU A 79 -5.45 -5.08 -10.30
CA GLU A 79 -4.96 -3.71 -10.55
C GLU A 79 -4.66 -3.00 -9.22
N GLY A 80 -4.09 -1.78 -9.29
CA GLY A 80 -3.63 -1.02 -8.13
C GLY A 80 -4.71 -0.72 -7.09
N ALA A 81 -6.00 -0.70 -7.47
CA ALA A 81 -7.13 -0.56 -6.56
C ALA A 81 -8.42 -1.19 -7.15
N GLY A 82 -9.42 -1.43 -6.29
CA GLY A 82 -10.73 -1.92 -6.71
C GLY A 82 -11.60 -0.78 -7.25
N VAL A 83 -12.43 -1.08 -8.26
CA VAL A 83 -13.31 -0.09 -8.90
C VAL A 83 -14.75 -0.58 -8.93
N VAL A 84 -15.67 0.28 -8.47
CA VAL A 84 -17.10 0.02 -8.49
C VAL A 84 -17.88 1.11 -9.21
N ASP A 85 -18.87 0.69 -10.00
CA ASP A 85 -19.85 1.56 -10.66
C ASP A 85 -20.84 2.12 -9.62
N LEU A 86 -20.94 3.44 -9.56
CA LEU A 86 -21.91 4.16 -8.73
C LEU A 86 -23.20 4.48 -9.49
N GLY A 87 -23.20 4.37 -10.81
CA GLY A 87 -24.24 4.88 -11.70
C GLY A 87 -23.88 6.23 -12.32
N GLU A 88 -24.72 6.71 -13.25
CA GLU A 88 -24.54 8.01 -13.95
C GLU A 88 -23.19 8.19 -14.67
N GLY A 89 -22.44 7.10 -14.90
CA GLY A 89 -21.09 7.13 -15.49
C GLY A 89 -19.98 7.48 -14.49
N TRP A 90 -20.26 7.41 -13.19
CA TRP A 90 -19.29 7.59 -12.10
C TRP A 90 -18.88 6.25 -11.50
N ALA A 91 -17.59 6.15 -11.16
CA ALA A 91 -17.03 5.04 -10.41
C ALA A 91 -16.31 5.52 -9.15
N ALA A 92 -16.32 4.69 -8.12
CA ALA A 92 -15.45 4.83 -6.96
C ALA A 92 -14.26 3.88 -7.09
N VAL A 93 -13.06 4.43 -6.87
CA VAL A 93 -11.81 3.67 -6.74
C VAL A 93 -11.46 3.65 -5.26
N PHE A 94 -11.18 2.48 -4.70
CA PHE A 94 -10.84 2.37 -3.29
C PHE A 94 -9.95 1.16 -2.99
N LYS A 95 -9.11 1.32 -1.97
CA LYS A 95 -8.19 0.30 -1.46
C LYS A 95 -7.88 0.62 0.00
N VAL A 96 -7.48 -0.41 0.75
CA VAL A 96 -6.87 -0.27 2.08
C VAL A 96 -5.47 -0.89 2.06
N GLU A 97 -4.53 -0.20 2.68
CA GLU A 97 -3.15 -0.64 2.86
C GLU A 97 -2.72 -0.54 4.31
N SER A 98 -1.61 -1.21 4.65
CA SER A 98 -1.02 -1.22 5.98
C SER A 98 0.41 -0.68 5.97
N HIS A 99 0.80 0.03 7.02
CA HIS A 99 2.16 0.52 7.26
C HIS A 99 2.66 0.18 8.67
N ASN A 100 2.35 -1.04 9.12
CA ASN A 100 2.56 -1.50 10.50
C ASN A 100 4.03 -1.41 10.95
N HIS A 101 4.94 -2.03 10.21
CA HIS A 101 6.36 -2.11 10.57
C HIS A 101 7.05 -0.74 10.58
N PRO A 102 6.92 0.11 9.53
CA PRO A 102 7.42 1.48 9.57
C PRO A 102 6.85 2.28 10.74
N SER A 103 5.53 2.21 10.98
CA SER A 103 4.89 2.95 12.07
C SER A 103 5.28 2.46 13.47
N ALA A 104 5.72 1.21 13.61
CA ALA A 104 6.26 0.70 14.87
C ALA A 104 7.61 1.36 15.21
N ILE A 105 8.42 1.73 14.21
CA ILE A 105 9.75 2.31 14.39
C ILE A 105 9.69 3.85 14.40
N GLU A 106 9.20 4.43 13.31
CA GLU A 106 9.05 5.87 13.07
C GLU A 106 7.55 6.17 12.85
N PRO A 107 6.77 6.38 13.92
CA PRO A 107 5.31 6.41 13.84
C PRO A 107 4.74 7.55 13.00
N TYR A 108 5.36 8.73 13.01
CA TYR A 108 4.88 9.86 12.22
C TYR A 108 5.08 9.57 10.74
N GLN A 109 6.32 9.23 10.36
CA GLN A 109 6.67 9.03 8.96
C GLN A 109 6.01 7.78 8.39
N GLY A 110 6.01 6.66 9.12
CA GLY A 110 5.35 5.44 8.67
C GLY A 110 3.85 5.63 8.43
N ALA A 111 3.18 6.41 9.28
CA ALA A 111 1.76 6.71 9.05
C ALA A 111 1.54 7.68 7.88
N ALA A 112 2.39 8.71 7.76
CA ALA A 112 2.33 9.69 6.68
C ALA A 112 2.58 9.05 5.31
N THR A 113 3.61 8.21 5.17
CA THR A 113 3.89 7.49 3.91
C THR A 113 2.84 6.45 3.60
N GLY A 114 2.21 5.84 4.62
CA GLY A 114 1.05 4.98 4.43
C GLY A 114 -0.14 5.72 3.79
N VAL A 115 -0.41 6.95 4.22
CA VAL A 115 -1.42 7.82 3.57
C VAL A 115 -0.97 8.23 2.16
N GLY A 116 0.29 8.60 1.98
CA GLY A 116 0.83 8.95 0.67
C GLY A 116 0.71 7.81 -0.34
N GLY A 117 1.12 6.60 0.04
CA GLY A 117 1.04 5.40 -0.79
C GLY A 117 -0.39 5.09 -1.24
N ILE A 118 -1.32 5.00 -0.29
CA ILE A 118 -2.71 4.67 -0.62
C ILE A 118 -3.36 5.72 -1.53
N LEU A 119 -3.01 7.01 -1.39
CA LEU A 119 -3.53 8.03 -2.28
C LEU A 119 -2.97 7.88 -3.70
N ARG A 120 -1.70 7.47 -3.86
CA ARG A 120 -1.10 7.19 -5.17
C ARG A 120 -1.80 6.03 -5.87
N ASP A 121 -2.15 4.96 -5.17
CA ASP A 121 -2.96 3.87 -5.74
C ASP A 121 -4.30 4.38 -6.32
N ILE A 122 -4.93 5.34 -5.63
CA ILE A 122 -6.20 5.89 -6.08
C ILE A 122 -6.02 6.72 -7.35
N PHE A 123 -5.06 7.64 -7.38
CA PHE A 123 -4.89 8.51 -8.54
C PHE A 123 -4.09 7.89 -9.68
N SER A 124 -3.40 6.77 -9.47
CA SER A 124 -2.85 5.95 -10.57
C SER A 124 -3.97 5.35 -11.43
N MET A 125 -5.15 5.09 -10.85
CA MET A 125 -6.35 4.65 -11.57
C MET A 125 -7.12 5.81 -12.25
N GLY A 126 -6.57 7.03 -12.25
CA GLY A 126 -7.23 8.22 -12.79
C GLY A 126 -8.23 8.88 -11.84
N ALA A 127 -8.45 8.33 -10.65
CA ALA A 127 -9.43 8.84 -9.71
C ALA A 127 -8.88 9.98 -8.86
N ARG A 128 -9.67 11.04 -8.70
CA ARG A 128 -9.32 12.10 -7.75
C ARG A 128 -9.66 11.63 -6.34
N PRO A 129 -8.71 11.57 -5.40
CA PRO A 129 -9.01 11.21 -4.03
C PRO A 129 -9.99 12.19 -3.38
N VAL A 130 -10.94 11.65 -2.63
CA VAL A 130 -12.01 12.40 -1.96
C VAL A 130 -12.13 12.10 -0.47
N ALA A 131 -11.58 10.97 -0.01
CA ALA A 131 -11.66 10.56 1.38
C ALA A 131 -10.53 9.62 1.78
N ILE A 132 -10.13 9.73 3.03
CA ILE A 132 -9.28 8.77 3.75
C ILE A 132 -10.08 8.21 4.92
N LEU A 133 -9.91 6.92 5.21
CA LEU A 133 -10.30 6.32 6.48
C LEU A 133 -9.10 5.59 7.09
N ASN A 134 -9.06 5.45 8.40
CA ASN A 134 -7.98 4.72 9.07
C ASN A 134 -8.52 3.57 9.94
N SER A 135 -7.79 2.47 10.03
CA SER A 135 -8.03 1.42 11.03
C SER A 135 -6.76 1.24 11.84
N LEU A 136 -6.82 1.61 13.12
CA LEU A 136 -5.66 1.67 14.00
C LEU A 136 -5.80 0.69 15.18
N ARG A 137 -4.74 -0.03 15.50
CA ARG A 137 -4.67 -0.91 16.69
C ARG A 137 -3.39 -0.65 17.45
N PHE A 138 -3.51 -0.47 18.76
CA PHE A 138 -2.38 -0.18 19.66
C PHE A 138 -2.47 -1.00 20.94
N GLY A 139 -1.37 -1.05 21.69
CA GLY A 139 -1.36 -1.54 23.07
C GLY A 139 -2.22 -0.69 24.03
N PRO A 140 -2.29 -1.04 25.32
CA PRO A 140 -2.97 -0.23 26.32
C PRO A 140 -2.32 1.16 26.49
N LEU A 141 -3.15 2.19 26.70
CA LEU A 141 -2.71 3.58 26.94
C LEU A 141 -2.32 3.85 28.41
N GLN A 142 -2.73 2.97 29.30
CA GLN A 142 -2.52 3.02 30.75
C GLN A 142 -2.41 1.59 31.28
N ASP A 143 -1.96 1.45 32.53
CA ASP A 143 -1.93 0.17 33.25
C ASP A 143 -1.13 -0.97 32.56
N ASP A 144 -0.19 -0.62 31.66
CA ASP A 144 0.80 -1.51 31.02
C ASP A 144 2.19 -0.84 31.07
N PRO A 145 3.29 -1.56 31.36
CA PRO A 145 4.65 -1.00 31.33
C PRO A 145 5.05 -0.32 30.01
N ARG A 146 4.46 -0.75 28.88
CA ARG A 146 4.68 -0.21 27.54
C ARG A 146 3.76 0.96 27.21
N ALA A 147 2.82 1.31 28.08
CA ALA A 147 1.88 2.41 27.86
C ALA A 147 2.52 3.76 27.47
N PRO A 148 3.69 4.18 28.02
CA PRO A 148 4.37 5.39 27.55
C PRO A 148 4.75 5.32 26.06
N ARG A 149 5.25 4.17 25.60
CA ARG A 149 5.59 3.93 24.19
C ARG A 149 4.33 3.87 23.33
N THR A 150 3.28 3.21 23.79
CA THR A 150 1.98 3.18 23.12
C THR A 150 1.42 4.59 22.91
N ARG A 151 1.44 5.45 23.94
CA ARG A 151 0.98 6.84 23.82
C ARG A 151 1.79 7.64 22.80
N TYR A 152 3.10 7.41 22.73
CA TYR A 152 3.95 8.00 21.71
C TYR A 152 3.56 7.51 20.30
N LEU A 153 3.46 6.19 20.09
CA LEU A 153 3.05 5.61 18.81
C LEU A 153 1.69 6.16 18.36
N PHE A 154 0.70 6.11 19.24
CA PHE A 154 -0.64 6.61 18.96
C PHE A 154 -0.64 8.10 18.59
N LYS A 155 0.08 8.93 19.35
CA LYS A 155 0.16 10.37 19.09
C LYS A 155 0.78 10.67 17.73
N GLU A 156 1.93 10.06 17.45
CA GLU A 156 2.70 10.36 16.24
C GLU A 156 2.05 9.75 14.99
N VAL A 157 1.42 8.57 15.08
CA VAL A 157 0.63 8.00 13.97
C VAL A 157 -0.54 8.92 13.61
N VAL A 158 -1.30 9.40 14.60
CA VAL A 158 -2.39 10.35 14.35
C VAL A 158 -1.87 11.65 13.75
N ALA A 159 -0.74 12.16 14.25
CA ALA A 159 -0.09 13.34 13.69
C ALA A 159 0.42 13.13 12.26
N GLY A 160 0.94 11.95 11.92
CA GLY A 160 1.42 11.61 10.58
C GLY A 160 0.28 11.52 9.55
N ILE A 161 -0.83 10.86 9.92
CA ILE A 161 -2.05 10.80 9.09
C ILE A 161 -2.57 12.22 8.82
N ALA A 162 -2.67 13.03 9.89
CA ALA A 162 -3.09 14.43 9.78
C ALA A 162 -2.13 15.24 8.91
N GLY A 163 -0.82 15.10 9.15
CA GLY A 163 0.22 15.82 8.45
C GLY A 163 0.17 15.60 6.95
N TYR A 164 0.01 14.35 6.50
CA TYR A 164 -0.08 14.07 5.08
C TYR A 164 -1.44 14.47 4.49
N GLY A 165 -2.55 13.98 5.07
CA GLY A 165 -3.90 14.20 4.56
C GLY A 165 -4.30 15.68 4.50
N ASN A 166 -3.98 16.45 5.54
CA ASN A 166 -4.30 17.87 5.59
C ASN A 166 -3.49 18.67 4.56
N CYS A 167 -2.19 18.37 4.40
CA CYS A 167 -1.32 19.08 3.47
C CYS A 167 -1.67 18.81 2.00
N ILE A 168 -1.98 17.55 1.65
CA ILE A 168 -2.40 17.20 0.30
C ILE A 168 -3.85 17.66 0.01
N GLY A 169 -4.62 17.95 1.06
CA GLY A 169 -5.99 18.42 0.95
C GLY A 169 -6.98 17.30 0.62
N VAL A 170 -6.82 16.14 1.26
CA VAL A 170 -7.78 15.02 1.20
C VAL A 170 -8.28 14.75 2.63
N PRO A 171 -9.59 14.84 2.88
CA PRO A 171 -10.11 14.74 4.24
C PRO A 171 -10.07 13.30 4.77
N THR A 172 -9.71 13.14 6.04
CA THR A 172 -9.91 11.88 6.77
C THR A 172 -11.29 11.88 7.39
N VAL A 173 -12.22 11.16 6.78
CA VAL A 173 -13.67 11.28 7.03
C VAL A 173 -14.19 10.27 8.04
N GLY A 174 -13.41 9.25 8.37
CA GLY A 174 -13.83 8.19 9.28
C GLY A 174 -12.68 7.25 9.65
N GLY A 175 -13.00 6.23 10.43
CA GLY A 175 -12.03 5.25 10.86
C GLY A 175 -12.39 4.61 12.19
N GLU A 176 -11.57 3.67 12.61
CA GLU A 176 -11.73 2.94 13.86
C GLU A 176 -10.39 2.82 14.61
N ILE A 177 -10.48 2.72 15.93
CA ILE A 177 -9.33 2.64 16.83
C ILE A 177 -9.68 1.71 17.97
N ASP A 178 -8.84 0.71 18.21
CA ASP A 178 -8.97 -0.21 19.34
C ASP A 178 -7.63 -0.39 20.05
N PHE A 179 -7.69 -0.53 21.37
CA PHE A 179 -6.54 -0.70 22.25
C PHE A 179 -6.61 -2.08 22.93
N ASP A 180 -5.59 -2.91 22.72
CA ASP A 180 -5.51 -4.26 23.28
C ASP A 180 -4.04 -4.69 23.51
N PRO A 181 -3.71 -5.38 24.63
CA PRO A 181 -2.37 -5.90 24.90
C PRO A 181 -1.71 -6.69 23.76
N ALA A 182 -2.49 -7.33 22.89
CA ALA A 182 -1.99 -8.07 21.73
C ALA A 182 -1.20 -7.20 20.74
N TYR A 183 -1.47 -5.89 20.70
CA TYR A 183 -0.83 -4.93 19.78
C TYR A 183 0.30 -4.14 20.43
N SER A 184 0.69 -4.49 21.65
CA SER A 184 1.79 -3.81 22.33
C SER A 184 3.14 -4.18 21.69
N GLY A 185 3.77 -3.19 21.05
CA GLY A 185 5.04 -3.35 20.33
C GLY A 185 4.86 -3.46 18.81
N ASN A 186 3.73 -4.02 18.36
CA ASN A 186 3.38 -4.21 16.96
C ASN A 186 2.03 -3.54 16.68
N PRO A 187 1.98 -2.21 16.50
CA PRO A 187 0.74 -1.52 16.16
C PRO A 187 0.27 -1.90 14.75
N LEU A 188 -1.04 -1.85 14.52
CA LEU A 188 -1.60 -1.90 13.17
C LEU A 188 -1.97 -0.49 12.75
N VAL A 189 -1.48 -0.07 11.58
CA VAL A 189 -1.73 1.25 11.00
C VAL A 189 -2.16 1.04 9.57
N ASN A 190 -3.47 0.98 9.37
CA ASN A 190 -4.07 0.83 8.06
C ASN A 190 -4.70 2.15 7.60
N ALA A 191 -4.50 2.48 6.33
CA ALA A 191 -5.11 3.63 5.66
C ALA A 191 -5.91 3.15 4.45
N MET A 192 -7.15 3.60 4.34
CA MET A 192 -8.03 3.39 3.20
C MET A 192 -8.13 4.69 2.43
N GLY A 193 -7.88 4.63 1.12
CA GLY A 193 -8.07 5.74 0.20
C GLY A 193 -9.30 5.51 -0.65
N VAL A 194 -10.03 6.59 -0.95
CA VAL A 194 -11.20 6.56 -1.82
C VAL A 194 -11.13 7.73 -2.79
N GLY A 195 -11.34 7.46 -4.07
CA GLY A 195 -11.42 8.46 -5.12
C GLY A 195 -12.61 8.28 -6.04
N LEU A 196 -12.93 9.34 -6.78
CA LEU A 196 -14.02 9.36 -7.75
C LEU A 196 -13.45 9.62 -9.14
N VAL A 197 -14.04 8.94 -10.13
CA VAL A 197 -13.64 9.06 -11.54
C VAL A 197 -14.83 8.82 -12.46
N ARG A 198 -14.78 9.40 -13.66
CA ARG A 198 -15.72 9.07 -14.72
C ARG A 198 -15.28 7.77 -15.40
N HIS A 199 -16.23 6.97 -15.87
CA HIS A 199 -15.92 5.67 -16.49
C HIS A 199 -14.94 5.78 -17.66
N ASP A 200 -15.05 6.83 -18.46
CA ASP A 200 -14.22 7.11 -19.63
C ASP A 200 -12.84 7.68 -19.29
N ARG A 201 -12.55 7.94 -18.01
CA ARG A 201 -11.27 8.47 -17.52
C ARG A 201 -10.48 7.49 -16.66
N LEU A 202 -11.00 6.28 -16.44
CA LEU A 202 -10.28 5.22 -15.74
C LEU A 202 -8.97 4.90 -16.45
N GLN A 203 -7.89 4.85 -15.67
CA GLN A 203 -6.56 4.51 -16.15
C GLN A 203 -6.21 3.06 -15.77
N HIS A 204 -5.26 2.49 -16.50
CA HIS A 204 -4.80 1.12 -16.30
C HIS A 204 -3.27 1.03 -16.35
N GLY A 205 -2.69 0.14 -15.54
CA GLY A 205 -1.26 -0.14 -15.50
C GLY A 205 -0.82 -1.21 -16.48
N ARG A 206 -1.18 -1.09 -17.77
CA ARG A 206 -0.80 -2.08 -18.81
C ARG A 206 -0.05 -1.40 -19.94
N ALA A 207 1.26 -1.64 -20.00
CA ALA A 207 2.10 -1.08 -21.05
C ALA A 207 1.70 -1.63 -22.42
N GLY A 208 1.90 -0.83 -23.45
CA GLY A 208 1.61 -1.20 -24.82
C GLY A 208 2.18 -0.19 -25.81
N GLY A 209 2.17 -0.59 -27.08
CA GLY A 209 2.75 0.17 -28.18
C GLY A 209 4.28 0.13 -28.16
N ILE A 210 4.85 -0.79 -28.93
CA ILE A 210 6.30 -0.94 -29.10
C ILE A 210 6.90 0.40 -29.57
N GLY A 211 7.99 0.82 -28.93
CA GLY A 211 8.66 2.10 -29.17
C GLY A 211 8.06 3.28 -28.40
N ASN A 212 6.98 3.08 -27.63
CA ASN A 212 6.44 4.16 -26.80
C ASN A 212 7.39 4.50 -25.66
N ALA A 213 7.52 5.80 -25.39
CA ALA A 213 8.38 6.33 -24.35
C ALA A 213 7.88 5.93 -22.96
N VAL A 214 8.80 5.43 -22.13
CA VAL A 214 8.61 5.23 -20.69
C VAL A 214 9.09 6.49 -19.97
N VAL A 215 8.20 7.12 -19.22
CA VAL A 215 8.44 8.42 -18.57
C VAL A 215 8.37 8.25 -17.06
N TYR A 216 9.46 8.59 -16.39
CA TYR A 216 9.53 8.75 -14.95
C TYR A 216 8.93 10.10 -14.57
N VAL A 217 8.08 10.16 -13.54
CA VAL A 217 7.47 11.40 -13.05
C VAL A 217 7.50 11.43 -11.53
N GLY A 218 7.92 12.55 -10.94
CA GLY A 218 7.94 12.76 -9.49
C GLY A 218 9.32 13.03 -8.91
N SER A 219 9.46 12.86 -7.61
CA SER A 219 10.69 13.15 -6.84
C SER A 219 11.90 12.39 -7.36
N ALA A 220 13.09 13.00 -7.32
CA ALA A 220 14.34 12.32 -7.68
C ALA A 220 14.65 11.12 -6.77
N THR A 221 15.15 10.04 -7.36
CA THR A 221 15.48 8.77 -6.69
C THR A 221 16.70 8.93 -5.77
N GLY A 222 16.57 8.49 -4.52
CA GLY A 222 17.66 8.42 -3.54
C GLY A 222 17.81 7.01 -2.93
N ARG A 223 18.68 6.86 -1.93
CA ARG A 223 18.95 5.58 -1.23
C ARG A 223 17.93 5.29 -0.13
N ASP A 224 16.65 5.49 -0.42
CA ASP A 224 15.57 5.46 0.56
C ASP A 224 14.86 4.12 0.53
N GLY A 225 14.67 3.51 1.70
CA GLY A 225 13.90 2.29 1.85
C GLY A 225 14.40 1.10 1.02
N ILE A 226 15.68 1.07 0.63
CA ILE A 226 16.27 -0.11 -0.01
C ILE A 226 16.17 -1.25 1.00
N HIS A 227 15.53 -2.37 0.61
CA HIS A 227 15.08 -3.46 1.48
C HIS A 227 13.82 -3.20 2.32
N GLY A 228 13.04 -2.14 2.07
CA GLY A 228 11.82 -1.80 2.79
C GLY A 228 10.75 -2.90 2.72
N ALA A 229 10.46 -3.42 1.53
CA ALA A 229 9.53 -4.55 1.34
C ALA A 229 9.98 -5.84 2.06
N THR A 230 11.28 -6.14 2.05
CA THR A 230 11.85 -7.28 2.79
C THR A 230 11.74 -7.04 4.29
N PHE A 231 12.06 -5.83 4.74
CA PHE A 231 11.93 -5.42 6.14
C PHE A 231 10.49 -5.51 6.66
N ALA A 232 9.49 -5.15 5.84
CA ALA A 232 8.08 -5.31 6.18
C ALA A 232 7.63 -6.78 6.31
N SER A 233 8.46 -7.71 5.86
CA SER A 233 8.25 -9.16 5.96
C SER A 233 9.04 -9.83 7.11
N GLU A 234 9.86 -9.07 7.86
CA GLU A 234 10.66 -9.57 9.01
C GLU A 234 9.92 -9.39 10.35
N GLU A 235 10.23 -10.21 11.35
CA GLU A 235 9.72 -10.01 12.72
C GLU A 235 10.37 -8.80 13.41
N LEU A 236 9.56 -7.98 14.09
CA LEU A 236 10.05 -6.84 14.86
C LEU A 236 10.86 -7.30 16.08
N SER A 237 12.07 -6.76 16.22
CA SER A 237 12.99 -7.04 17.32
C SER A 237 13.65 -5.76 17.83
N ALA A 238 14.39 -5.84 18.95
CA ALA A 238 15.16 -4.71 19.44
C ALA A 238 16.21 -4.22 18.42
N ALA A 239 16.70 -5.09 17.54
CA ALA A 239 17.62 -4.72 16.47
C ALA A 239 16.94 -3.89 15.36
N SER A 240 15.61 -3.97 15.23
CA SER A 240 14.85 -3.21 14.24
C SER A 240 14.90 -1.70 14.51
N GLU A 241 15.13 -1.26 15.76
CA GLU A 241 15.28 0.18 16.07
C GLU A 241 16.48 0.82 15.35
N ALA A 242 17.54 0.05 15.10
CA ALA A 242 18.71 0.51 14.36
C ALA A 242 18.38 0.84 12.88
N LYS A 243 17.27 0.32 12.36
CA LYS A 243 16.78 0.56 10.99
C LYS A 243 15.94 1.84 10.86
N ARG A 244 15.77 2.64 11.92
CA ARG A 244 15.01 3.92 11.88
C ARG A 244 15.40 4.86 10.72
N PRO A 245 16.69 5.05 10.37
CA PRO A 245 17.06 5.90 9.23
C PRO A 245 16.57 5.40 7.87
N ALA A 246 16.17 4.13 7.77
CA ALA A 246 15.64 3.55 6.54
C ALA A 246 14.13 3.81 6.35
N VAL A 247 13.42 4.30 7.38
CA VAL A 247 12.01 4.67 7.25
C VAL A 247 11.89 5.91 6.39
N GLN A 248 11.11 5.82 5.32
CA GLN A 248 10.98 6.87 4.33
C GLN A 248 10.27 8.09 4.92
N VAL A 249 10.59 9.28 4.40
CA VAL A 249 9.90 10.53 4.73
C VAL A 249 8.95 10.88 3.59
N GLY A 250 7.68 11.09 3.90
CA GLY A 250 6.70 11.51 2.90
C GLY A 250 6.71 13.03 2.69
N ASP A 251 6.62 13.48 1.44
CA ASP A 251 6.42 14.89 1.09
C ASP A 251 4.99 15.10 0.56
N PRO A 252 4.02 15.48 1.43
CA PRO A 252 2.64 15.69 0.99
C PRO A 252 2.46 16.90 0.07
N PHE A 253 3.39 17.86 0.08
CA PHE A 253 3.32 19.00 -0.83
C PHE A 253 3.70 18.58 -2.24
N MET A 254 4.79 17.80 -2.39
CA MET A 254 5.12 17.17 -3.65
C MET A 254 4.01 16.20 -4.09
N GLY A 255 3.45 15.43 -3.17
CA GLY A 255 2.31 14.55 -3.42
C GLY A 255 1.10 15.29 -4.01
N LYS A 256 0.82 16.52 -3.55
CA LYS A 256 -0.22 17.39 -4.12
C LYS A 256 0.11 17.81 -5.55
N LEU A 257 1.33 18.27 -5.81
CA LEU A 257 1.75 18.68 -7.15
C LEU A 257 1.69 17.50 -8.13
N LEU A 258 2.15 16.32 -7.68
CA LEU A 258 2.09 15.08 -8.44
C LEU A 258 0.65 14.69 -8.75
N LEU A 259 -0.26 14.74 -7.78
CA LEU A 259 -1.70 14.46 -7.99
C LEU A 259 -2.28 15.36 -9.09
N GLU A 260 -2.06 16.67 -9.02
CA GLU A 260 -2.61 17.60 -10.02
C GLU A 260 -1.96 17.41 -11.40
N ALA A 261 -0.65 17.15 -11.45
CA ALA A 261 0.05 16.84 -12.70
C ALA A 261 -0.48 15.56 -13.35
N CYS A 262 -0.67 14.48 -12.57
CA CYS A 262 -1.24 13.22 -13.04
C CYS A 262 -2.64 13.43 -13.64
N LEU A 263 -3.53 14.11 -12.92
CA LEU A 263 -4.90 14.34 -13.38
C LEU A 263 -4.94 15.19 -14.66
N GLU A 264 -4.08 16.20 -14.80
CA GLU A 264 -3.98 16.97 -16.04
C GLU A 264 -3.37 16.15 -17.20
N CYS A 265 -2.39 15.29 -16.91
CA CYS A 265 -1.85 14.34 -17.90
C CYS A 265 -2.93 13.35 -18.39
N TYR A 266 -3.81 12.85 -17.52
CA TYR A 266 -4.91 11.98 -17.93
C TYR A 266 -5.90 12.73 -18.82
N ASP A 267 -6.26 13.96 -18.45
CA ASP A 267 -7.20 14.81 -19.20
C ASP A 267 -6.67 15.19 -20.59
N SER A 268 -5.34 15.26 -20.76
CA SER A 268 -4.72 15.47 -22.09
C SER A 268 -4.92 14.28 -23.05
N GLY A 269 -5.18 13.09 -22.52
CA GLY A 269 -5.21 11.84 -23.26
C GLY A 269 -3.85 11.43 -23.84
N ALA A 270 -2.73 12.01 -23.40
CA ALA A 270 -1.38 11.67 -23.87
C ALA A 270 -0.79 10.41 -23.21
N LEU A 271 -1.49 9.82 -22.23
CA LEU A 271 -1.06 8.61 -21.53
C LEU A 271 -1.70 7.36 -22.11
N LEU A 272 -0.91 6.29 -22.18
CA LEU A 272 -1.36 4.94 -22.52
C LEU A 272 -1.44 4.04 -21.28
N ALA A 273 -0.47 4.17 -20.37
CA ALA A 273 -0.45 3.44 -19.11
C ALA A 273 0.17 4.27 -18.00
N VAL A 274 -0.19 3.94 -16.76
CA VAL A 274 0.33 4.57 -15.55
C VAL A 274 0.40 3.54 -14.43
N GLN A 275 1.44 3.62 -13.62
CA GLN A 275 1.60 2.84 -12.39
C GLN A 275 2.26 3.74 -11.34
N ASP A 276 1.84 3.63 -10.08
CA ASP A 276 2.54 4.28 -8.98
C ASP A 276 3.85 3.53 -8.65
N MET A 277 4.76 4.21 -7.97
CA MET A 277 6.01 3.62 -7.48
C MET A 277 5.99 3.58 -5.95
N GLY A 278 5.60 2.43 -5.41
CA GLY A 278 5.57 2.13 -3.98
C GLY A 278 6.70 1.19 -3.55
N ALA A 279 6.32 0.04 -2.98
CA ALA A 279 7.25 -1.03 -2.60
C ALA A 279 8.04 -1.51 -3.83
N ALA A 280 9.35 -1.76 -3.64
CA ALA A 280 10.29 -2.07 -4.72
C ALA A 280 10.43 -1.00 -5.83
N GLY A 281 9.78 0.16 -5.70
CA GLY A 281 9.93 1.32 -6.58
C GLY A 281 9.87 0.98 -8.08
N LEU A 282 10.94 1.34 -8.80
CA LEU A 282 10.99 1.18 -10.26
C LEU A 282 10.96 -0.28 -10.69
N THR A 283 11.42 -1.20 -9.84
CA THR A 283 11.34 -2.64 -10.10
C THR A 283 9.91 -3.09 -10.25
N CYS A 284 9.06 -2.89 -9.23
CA CYS A 284 7.67 -3.33 -9.27
C CYS A 284 6.92 -2.63 -10.41
N SER A 285 7.01 -1.30 -10.50
CA SER A 285 6.22 -0.54 -11.46
C SER A 285 6.55 -0.88 -12.91
N SER A 286 7.84 -1.07 -13.25
CA SER A 286 8.23 -1.42 -14.62
C SER A 286 7.93 -2.87 -14.96
N THR A 287 8.19 -3.80 -14.03
CA THR A 287 7.99 -5.23 -14.29
C THR A 287 6.52 -5.59 -14.37
N GLU A 288 5.67 -5.14 -13.43
CA GLU A 288 4.23 -5.42 -13.45
C GLU A 288 3.54 -4.81 -14.66
N MET A 289 3.85 -3.54 -14.97
CA MET A 289 3.21 -2.84 -16.08
C MET A 289 3.55 -3.49 -17.43
N ALA A 290 4.79 -3.95 -17.59
CA ALA A 290 5.24 -4.65 -18.79
C ALA A 290 4.65 -6.07 -18.89
N ASP A 291 4.66 -6.85 -17.79
CA ASP A 291 4.12 -8.21 -17.73
C ASP A 291 2.61 -8.25 -18.02
N LYS A 292 1.82 -7.36 -17.38
CA LYS A 292 0.38 -7.23 -17.67
C LYS A 292 0.08 -6.80 -19.11
N GLY A 293 1.01 -6.09 -19.74
CA GLY A 293 0.94 -5.67 -21.14
C GLY A 293 1.37 -6.75 -22.15
N GLY A 294 2.04 -7.82 -21.68
CA GLY A 294 2.64 -8.82 -22.55
C GLY A 294 3.79 -8.27 -23.41
N VAL A 295 4.47 -7.24 -22.93
CA VAL A 295 5.58 -6.53 -23.61
C VAL A 295 6.78 -6.44 -22.68
N GLY A 296 7.93 -5.97 -23.18
CA GLY A 296 9.09 -5.64 -22.33
C GLY A 296 9.34 -4.15 -22.24
N MET A 297 10.39 -3.80 -21.49
CA MET A 297 10.89 -2.42 -21.38
C MET A 297 12.42 -2.41 -21.40
N VAL A 298 12.98 -1.41 -22.08
CA VAL A 298 14.39 -1.02 -21.92
C VAL A 298 14.41 0.26 -21.11
N LEU A 299 15.12 0.27 -19.97
CA LEU A 299 15.30 1.46 -19.14
C LEU A 299 16.78 1.84 -19.12
N ASP A 300 17.07 3.11 -19.35
CA ASP A 300 18.37 3.73 -19.19
C ASP A 300 18.41 4.43 -17.82
N LEU A 301 19.14 3.80 -16.89
CA LEU A 301 19.23 4.22 -15.50
C LEU A 301 19.99 5.53 -15.33
N ASP A 302 20.84 5.92 -16.30
CA ASP A 302 21.53 7.22 -16.27
C ASP A 302 20.55 8.39 -16.52
N ARG A 303 19.37 8.11 -17.07
CA ARG A 303 18.31 9.10 -17.34
C ARG A 303 17.31 9.22 -16.19
N VAL A 304 17.35 8.31 -15.21
CA VAL A 304 16.48 8.39 -14.03
C VAL A 304 16.90 9.60 -13.19
N PRO A 305 15.98 10.51 -12.84
CA PRO A 305 16.25 11.60 -11.91
C PRO A 305 16.78 11.06 -10.58
N GLN A 306 17.96 11.53 -10.16
CA GLN A 306 18.67 11.05 -8.97
C GLN A 306 19.09 12.21 -8.08
N ARG A 307 18.96 12.04 -6.76
CA ARG A 307 19.43 13.02 -5.75
C ARG A 307 20.69 12.59 -5.01
N ALA A 308 21.07 11.31 -5.13
CA ALA A 308 22.31 10.77 -4.61
C ALA A 308 23.31 10.58 -5.76
N GLU A 309 24.57 10.90 -5.51
CA GLU A 309 25.64 10.67 -6.48
C GLU A 309 26.01 9.18 -6.56
N ASP A 310 26.46 8.78 -7.76
CA ASP A 310 27.00 7.46 -8.05
C ASP A 310 26.10 6.29 -7.62
N MET A 311 24.78 6.39 -7.82
CA MET A 311 23.88 5.28 -7.49
C MET A 311 24.11 4.09 -8.42
N SER A 312 24.18 2.89 -7.84
CA SER A 312 24.25 1.65 -8.63
C SER A 312 22.89 1.29 -9.22
N ALA A 313 22.89 0.39 -10.23
CA ALA A 313 21.65 -0.15 -10.78
C ALA A 313 20.76 -0.79 -9.70
N TYR A 314 21.39 -1.49 -8.75
CA TYR A 314 20.72 -2.07 -7.59
C TYR A 314 20.00 -1.00 -6.75
N GLU A 315 20.70 0.09 -6.41
CA GLU A 315 20.13 1.17 -5.59
C GLU A 315 19.01 1.93 -6.33
N ILE A 316 19.17 2.20 -7.63
CA ILE A 316 18.15 2.91 -8.42
C ILE A 316 16.87 2.07 -8.53
N MET A 317 17.01 0.78 -8.83
CA MET A 317 15.87 -0.11 -9.07
C MET A 317 15.09 -0.45 -7.79
N LEU A 318 15.78 -0.57 -6.65
CA LEU A 318 15.17 -0.98 -5.37
C LEU A 318 14.86 0.17 -4.42
N SER A 319 15.17 1.41 -4.82
CA SER A 319 14.78 2.59 -4.05
C SER A 319 13.27 2.70 -3.92
N GLU A 320 12.80 2.93 -2.70
CA GLU A 320 11.41 3.19 -2.34
C GLU A 320 11.19 4.68 -2.02
N SER A 321 11.95 5.56 -2.70
CA SER A 321 11.68 7.01 -2.68
C SER A 321 10.21 7.30 -2.96
N GLN A 322 9.63 8.21 -2.19
CA GLN A 322 8.19 8.50 -2.23
C GLN A 322 7.84 9.50 -3.36
N GLU A 323 6.54 9.64 -3.64
CA GLU A 323 5.98 10.59 -4.62
C GLU A 323 6.54 10.41 -6.05
N ARG A 324 6.43 9.19 -6.57
CA ARG A 324 6.86 8.85 -7.94
C ARG A 324 5.82 8.01 -8.68
N MET A 325 5.82 8.16 -10.00
CA MET A 325 4.95 7.47 -10.95
C MET A 325 5.76 7.04 -12.17
N LEU A 326 5.33 5.97 -12.82
CA LEU A 326 5.83 5.50 -14.10
C LEU A 326 4.72 5.59 -15.14
N PHE A 327 5.00 6.23 -16.27
CA PHE A 327 4.07 6.44 -17.37
C PHE A 327 4.56 5.77 -18.65
N VAL A 328 3.63 5.35 -19.50
CA VAL A 328 3.88 5.08 -20.92
C VAL A 328 3.12 6.11 -21.74
N ALA A 329 3.85 6.92 -22.49
CA ALA A 329 3.27 7.96 -23.33
C ALA A 329 2.67 7.38 -24.61
N GLN A 330 1.65 8.04 -25.15
CA GLN A 330 1.24 7.82 -26.54
C GLN A 330 2.39 8.22 -27.50
N PRO A 331 2.49 7.57 -28.68
CA PRO A 331 3.58 7.81 -29.60
C PRO A 331 3.73 9.30 -29.97
N GLY A 332 4.91 9.87 -29.71
CA GLY A 332 5.24 11.27 -30.03
C GLY A 332 4.59 12.32 -29.12
N ARG A 333 3.91 11.91 -28.03
CA ARG A 333 3.26 12.82 -27.08
C ARG A 333 3.98 12.91 -25.73
N GLU A 334 5.14 12.29 -25.58
CA GLU A 334 5.95 12.38 -24.37
C GLU A 334 6.32 13.82 -24.01
N GLY A 335 6.55 14.68 -25.00
CA GLY A 335 6.83 16.11 -24.78
C GLY A 335 5.67 16.86 -24.13
N GLU A 336 4.43 16.47 -24.41
CA GLU A 336 3.24 17.05 -23.77
C GLU A 336 3.19 16.73 -22.28
N LEU A 337 3.49 15.48 -21.90
CA LEU A 337 3.59 15.05 -20.51
C LEU A 337 4.67 15.83 -19.76
N LEU A 338 5.85 16.01 -20.36
CA LEU A 338 6.94 16.78 -19.76
C LEU A 338 6.54 18.25 -19.53
N VAL A 339 5.79 18.85 -20.46
CA VAL A 339 5.30 20.23 -20.33
C VAL A 339 4.29 20.35 -19.18
N ILE A 340 3.34 19.40 -19.06
CA ILE A 340 2.37 19.37 -17.96
C ILE A 340 3.09 19.19 -16.61
N CYS A 341 4.01 18.24 -16.50
CA CYS A 341 4.76 18.02 -15.27
C CYS A 341 5.55 19.28 -14.86
N LYS A 342 6.22 19.93 -15.83
CA LYS A 342 6.94 21.18 -15.61
C LYS A 342 6.02 22.32 -15.13
N LYS A 343 4.80 22.44 -15.66
CA LYS A 343 3.80 23.43 -15.22
C LYS A 343 3.50 23.30 -13.73
N TRP A 344 3.39 22.07 -13.24
CA TRP A 344 3.14 21.77 -11.82
C TRP A 344 4.40 21.73 -10.96
N GLY A 345 5.58 21.96 -11.53
CA GLY A 345 6.85 21.87 -10.79
C GLY A 345 7.24 20.44 -10.42
N VAL A 346 6.70 19.45 -11.14
CA VAL A 346 7.01 18.02 -10.97
C VAL A 346 8.09 17.63 -11.97
N GLU A 347 9.15 16.99 -11.48
CA GLU A 347 10.22 16.51 -12.35
C GLU A 347 9.75 15.33 -13.19
N ALA A 348 10.15 15.31 -14.46
CA ALA A 348 9.81 14.23 -15.37
C ALA A 348 10.92 14.01 -16.39
N ALA A 349 11.20 12.75 -16.70
CA ALA A 349 12.22 12.36 -17.66
C ALA A 349 11.77 11.14 -18.44
N VAL A 350 11.97 11.14 -19.75
CA VAL A 350 11.91 9.91 -20.54
C VAL A 350 13.12 9.08 -20.13
N ILE A 351 12.90 7.87 -19.63
CA ILE A 351 13.95 6.98 -19.12
C ILE A 351 14.09 5.70 -19.94
N GLY A 352 13.21 5.47 -20.91
CA GLY A 352 13.21 4.20 -21.62
C GLY A 352 12.14 4.11 -22.68
N GLU A 353 11.93 2.89 -23.17
CA GLU A 353 10.94 2.57 -24.19
C GLU A 353 10.36 1.16 -24.01
N VAL A 354 9.13 0.97 -24.50
CA VAL A 354 8.47 -0.34 -24.57
C VAL A 354 9.05 -1.15 -25.74
N ILE A 355 9.40 -2.41 -25.49
CA ILE A 355 9.95 -3.34 -26.49
C ILE A 355 9.06 -4.57 -26.68
N ALA A 356 9.27 -5.31 -27.77
CA ALA A 356 8.47 -6.48 -28.11
C ALA A 356 8.86 -7.70 -27.27
N GLU A 357 10.14 -7.89 -26.98
CA GLU A 357 10.63 -9.00 -26.18
C GLU A 357 10.16 -8.83 -24.74
N PRO A 358 9.53 -9.85 -24.10
CA PRO A 358 8.96 -9.75 -22.74
C PRO A 358 10.05 -9.82 -21.66
N VAL A 359 10.99 -8.89 -21.72
CA VAL A 359 12.12 -8.75 -20.80
C VAL A 359 12.17 -7.32 -20.24
N LEU A 360 12.64 -7.19 -19.01
CA LEU A 360 13.14 -5.93 -18.49
C LEU A 360 14.64 -5.87 -18.75
N ARG A 361 15.06 -4.93 -19.59
CA ARG A 361 16.48 -4.67 -19.88
C ARG A 361 16.89 -3.35 -19.24
N LEU A 362 17.94 -3.40 -18.42
CA LEU A 362 18.47 -2.24 -17.73
C LEU A 362 19.82 -1.85 -18.32
N LEU A 363 19.95 -0.60 -18.73
CA LEU A 363 21.17 -0.01 -19.24
C LEU A 363 21.71 0.99 -18.23
N GLN A 364 23.02 0.96 -17.98
CA GLN A 364 23.71 1.99 -17.21
C GLN A 364 25.14 2.14 -17.72
N LYS A 365 25.61 3.37 -17.89
CA LYS A 365 26.94 3.71 -18.42
C LYS A 365 27.23 2.98 -19.74
N SER A 366 26.23 2.93 -20.63
CA SER A 366 26.25 2.20 -21.92
C SER A 366 26.37 0.67 -21.85
N ASN A 367 26.28 0.06 -20.65
CA ASN A 367 26.32 -1.39 -20.48
C ASN A 367 24.93 -1.94 -20.13
N CYS A 368 24.62 -3.15 -20.60
CA CYS A 368 23.47 -3.90 -20.11
C CYS A 368 23.81 -4.48 -18.73
N VAL A 369 23.26 -3.87 -17.68
CA VAL A 369 23.55 -4.21 -16.27
C VAL A 369 22.60 -5.27 -15.72
N ALA A 370 21.44 -5.47 -16.34
CA ALA A 370 20.55 -6.60 -16.04
C ALA A 370 19.62 -6.88 -17.23
N GLU A 371 19.26 -8.14 -17.44
CA GLU A 371 18.20 -8.53 -18.37
C GLU A 371 17.38 -9.68 -17.77
N LEU A 372 16.11 -9.41 -17.50
CA LEU A 372 15.22 -10.28 -16.73
C LEU A 372 13.98 -10.66 -17.54
N PRO A 373 13.71 -11.96 -17.72
CA PRO A 373 12.44 -12.41 -18.31
C PRO A 373 11.27 -12.09 -17.36
N LEU A 374 10.30 -11.29 -17.82
CA LEU A 374 9.24 -10.75 -16.97
C LEU A 374 8.35 -11.83 -16.34
N GLU A 375 7.97 -12.83 -17.13
CA GLU A 375 7.16 -13.96 -16.66
C GLU A 375 7.83 -14.71 -15.48
N GLN A 376 9.16 -14.79 -15.48
CA GLN A 376 9.90 -15.48 -14.43
C GLN A 376 10.00 -14.66 -13.14
N VAL A 377 10.01 -13.32 -13.25
CA VAL A 377 10.04 -12.39 -12.12
C VAL A 377 8.64 -12.22 -11.51
N CYS A 378 7.66 -11.83 -12.32
CA CYS A 378 6.31 -11.42 -11.87
C CYS A 378 5.23 -12.48 -12.05
N GLY A 379 5.27 -13.19 -13.18
CA GLY A 379 4.16 -14.08 -13.58
C GLY A 379 4.00 -15.30 -12.70
N ASN A 380 5.10 -15.85 -12.17
CA ASN A 380 5.09 -17.12 -11.44
C ASN A 380 5.98 -17.14 -10.19
N PRO A 381 5.78 -16.25 -9.20
CA PRO A 381 6.53 -16.34 -7.95
C PRO A 381 6.24 -17.67 -7.24
N PRO A 382 7.16 -18.17 -6.40
CA PRO A 382 6.91 -19.33 -5.55
C PRO A 382 5.62 -19.15 -4.75
N VAL A 383 4.80 -20.18 -4.69
CA VAL A 383 3.56 -20.21 -3.89
C VAL A 383 3.68 -21.33 -2.88
N TYR A 384 3.42 -21.02 -1.61
CA TYR A 384 3.54 -21.98 -0.52
C TYR A 384 2.17 -22.46 -0.05
N HIS A 385 2.04 -23.78 0.06
CA HIS A 385 0.91 -24.43 0.71
C HIS A 385 1.38 -24.92 2.08
N ARG A 386 1.04 -24.16 3.13
CA ARG A 386 1.37 -24.50 4.52
C ARG A 386 0.36 -25.50 5.07
N GLU A 387 0.83 -26.43 5.89
CA GLU A 387 -0.06 -27.24 6.70
C GLU A 387 -0.68 -26.36 7.79
N SER A 388 -2.01 -26.28 7.82
CA SER A 388 -2.74 -25.46 8.80
C SER A 388 -3.22 -26.31 9.96
N VAL A 389 -2.73 -26.02 11.17
CA VAL A 389 -3.17 -26.68 12.41
C VAL A 389 -3.88 -25.65 13.30
N LYS A 390 -5.11 -25.96 13.71
CA LYS A 390 -5.85 -25.11 14.66
C LYS A 390 -5.18 -25.21 16.05
N PRO A 391 -4.84 -24.09 16.71
CA PRO A 391 -4.25 -24.13 18.05
C PRO A 391 -5.17 -24.77 19.10
N ASP A 392 -4.62 -25.66 19.92
CA ASP A 392 -5.38 -26.31 21.01
C ASP A 392 -5.93 -25.32 22.03
N ALA A 393 -5.22 -24.21 22.27
CA ALA A 393 -5.68 -23.14 23.16
C ALA A 393 -7.00 -22.54 22.66
N LEU A 394 -7.12 -22.30 21.36
CA LEU A 394 -8.34 -21.77 20.74
C LEU A 394 -9.49 -22.78 20.84
N THR A 395 -9.20 -24.07 20.59
CA THR A 395 -10.20 -25.13 20.74
C THR A 395 -10.73 -25.24 22.16
N ARG A 396 -9.84 -25.15 23.17
CA ARG A 396 -10.23 -25.15 24.59
C ARG A 396 -11.09 -23.93 24.94
N GLN A 397 -10.66 -22.75 24.54
CA GLN A 397 -11.39 -21.50 24.80
C GLN A 397 -12.80 -21.52 24.19
N GLN A 398 -12.95 -22.03 22.97
CA GLN A 398 -14.26 -22.14 22.30
C GLN A 398 -15.17 -23.23 22.89
N ALA A 399 -14.61 -24.17 23.65
CA ALA A 399 -15.35 -25.22 24.33
C ALA A 399 -15.81 -24.80 25.74
N GLU A 400 -15.36 -23.65 26.25
CA GLU A 400 -15.83 -23.14 27.54
C GLU A 400 -17.34 -22.82 27.45
N PRO A 401 -18.14 -23.25 28.43
CA PRO A 401 -19.57 -22.94 28.47
C PRO A 401 -19.80 -21.44 28.62
N GLU A 402 -21.05 -21.03 28.43
CA GLU A 402 -21.52 -19.65 28.58
C GLU A 402 -20.86 -18.94 29.77
N VAL A 403 -20.22 -17.80 29.49
CA VAL A 403 -19.58 -17.02 30.55
C VAL A 403 -20.66 -16.30 31.34
N SER A 404 -20.89 -16.78 32.56
CA SER A 404 -21.79 -16.15 33.52
C SER A 404 -21.00 -15.22 34.43
N TRP A 405 -21.33 -13.94 34.40
CA TRP A 405 -20.82 -12.93 35.33
C TRP A 405 -21.92 -12.63 36.36
N PRO A 406 -21.58 -12.38 37.63
CA PRO A 406 -22.56 -11.84 38.56
C PRO A 406 -23.05 -10.48 38.04
N GLU A 407 -24.36 -10.23 38.12
CA GLU A 407 -24.90 -8.92 37.77
C GLU A 407 -24.26 -7.84 38.67
N PRO A 408 -23.69 -6.77 38.10
CA PRO A 408 -23.09 -5.71 38.90
C PRO A 408 -24.12 -5.05 39.81
N GLU A 409 -23.75 -4.79 41.07
CA GLU A 409 -24.64 -4.13 42.04
C GLU A 409 -25.06 -2.72 41.58
N ASN A 410 -24.26 -2.07 40.72
CA ASN A 410 -24.52 -0.74 40.20
C ASN A 410 -24.19 -0.63 38.71
N LEU A 411 -25.19 -0.93 37.86
CA LEU A 411 -25.08 -0.82 36.39
C LEU A 411 -24.73 0.60 35.91
N GLY A 412 -25.13 1.65 36.65
CA GLY A 412 -24.80 3.03 36.30
C GLY A 412 -23.30 3.32 36.43
N ALA A 413 -22.67 2.80 37.48
CA ALA A 413 -21.23 2.89 37.67
C ALA A 413 -20.46 2.10 36.60
N GLU A 414 -20.93 0.90 36.25
CA GLU A 414 -20.33 0.09 35.18
C GLU A 414 -20.43 0.74 33.81
N LEU A 415 -21.56 1.36 33.48
CA LEU A 415 -21.70 2.12 32.24
C LEU A 415 -20.71 3.28 32.17
N LEU A 416 -20.57 4.05 33.26
CA LEU A 416 -19.60 5.15 33.32
C LEU A 416 -18.16 4.63 33.22
N SER A 417 -17.86 3.49 33.85
CA SER A 417 -16.58 2.81 33.72
C SER A 417 -16.29 2.42 32.27
N LEU A 418 -17.26 1.77 31.59
CA LEU A 418 -17.14 1.38 30.19
C LEU A 418 -16.88 2.60 29.29
N LEU A 419 -17.69 3.66 29.42
CA LEU A 419 -17.56 4.90 28.64
C LEU A 419 -16.24 5.64 28.90
N SER A 420 -15.60 5.40 30.05
CA SER A 420 -14.28 5.95 30.39
C SER A 420 -13.11 5.19 29.73
N THR A 421 -13.35 4.00 29.18
CA THR A 421 -12.30 3.22 28.52
C THR A 421 -11.89 3.85 27.18
N PRO A 422 -10.62 3.73 26.76
CA PRO A 422 -10.19 4.22 25.45
C PRO A 422 -10.95 3.63 24.27
N ASN A 423 -11.44 2.39 24.36
CA ASN A 423 -12.14 1.71 23.26
C ASN A 423 -13.57 2.25 23.08
N ALA A 424 -14.33 2.48 24.16
CA ALA A 424 -15.69 3.04 24.08
C ALA A 424 -15.74 4.58 24.11
N GLY A 425 -14.71 5.22 24.68
CA GLY A 425 -14.65 6.68 24.82
C GLY A 425 -14.60 7.42 23.48
N SER A 426 -14.92 8.72 23.54
CA SER A 426 -14.96 9.59 22.36
C SER A 426 -13.61 9.65 21.64
N LYS A 427 -13.63 9.45 20.31
CA LYS A 427 -12.46 9.59 19.44
C LYS A 427 -12.24 11.03 18.95
N GLN A 428 -12.89 12.00 19.59
CA GLN A 428 -12.82 13.42 19.22
C GLN A 428 -11.41 14.01 19.25
N TRP A 429 -10.56 13.54 20.15
CA TRP A 429 -9.16 13.97 20.17
C TRP A 429 -8.45 13.67 18.84
N VAL A 430 -8.79 12.55 18.18
CA VAL A 430 -8.19 12.13 16.91
C VAL A 430 -8.76 12.96 15.76
N HIS A 431 -10.06 12.87 15.51
CA HIS A 431 -10.64 13.42 14.29
C HIS A 431 -10.71 14.96 14.26
N ARG A 432 -10.40 15.67 15.35
CA ARG A 432 -10.20 17.14 15.34
C ARG A 432 -8.84 17.56 14.76
N GLN A 433 -7.90 16.63 14.65
CA GLN A 433 -6.58 16.88 14.04
C GLN A 433 -6.62 16.68 12.53
N TYR A 434 -7.61 15.94 12.03
CA TYR A 434 -7.85 15.74 10.62
C TYR A 434 -8.73 16.86 10.06
N ASP A 435 -8.39 17.31 8.87
CA ASP A 435 -9.37 17.99 8.05
C ASP A 435 -10.47 16.99 7.64
N SER A 436 -11.72 17.44 7.70
CA SER A 436 -12.90 16.69 7.28
C SER A 436 -13.80 17.47 6.33
N MET A 437 -13.35 18.64 5.85
CA MET A 437 -14.17 19.62 5.13
C MET A 437 -13.55 20.14 3.84
N VAL A 438 -12.28 19.89 3.56
CA VAL A 438 -11.61 20.27 2.32
C VAL A 438 -12.43 19.72 1.14
N ARG A 439 -12.64 20.59 0.15
CA ARG A 439 -13.56 20.45 -1.00
C ARG A 439 -15.06 20.53 -0.67
N THR A 440 -15.44 20.66 0.60
CA THR A 440 -16.83 20.83 1.07
C THR A 440 -17.79 19.70 0.67
N SER A 441 -17.26 18.52 0.34
CA SER A 441 -18.04 17.36 -0.12
C SER A 441 -18.51 16.46 1.01
N THR A 442 -17.93 16.55 2.21
CA THR A 442 -18.31 15.74 3.37
C THR A 442 -19.66 16.17 3.94
N ARG A 443 -20.71 15.34 3.77
CA ARG A 443 -22.06 15.59 4.28
C ARG A 443 -22.21 15.14 5.74
N VAL A 444 -21.63 13.98 6.07
CA VAL A 444 -21.61 13.45 7.44
C VAL A 444 -20.15 13.41 7.91
N ARG A 445 -19.89 14.14 8.99
CA ARG A 445 -18.55 14.31 9.57
C ARG A 445 -18.18 13.12 10.49
N PRO A 446 -16.89 12.96 10.84
CA PRO A 446 -16.46 11.95 11.81
C PRO A 446 -17.26 11.98 13.12
N GLY A 447 -17.53 10.80 13.67
CA GLY A 447 -18.36 10.61 14.88
C GLY A 447 -19.73 9.97 14.62
N SER A 448 -20.03 9.66 13.35
CA SER A 448 -21.18 8.83 12.92
C SER A 448 -20.71 7.41 12.56
N ASP A 449 -21.64 6.47 12.42
CA ASP A 449 -21.34 5.06 12.08
C ASP A 449 -20.69 4.90 10.70
N ALA A 450 -20.96 5.82 9.77
CA ALA A 450 -20.35 5.87 8.45
C ALA A 450 -20.15 7.31 7.98
N ALA A 451 -19.13 7.53 7.15
CA ALA A 451 -18.90 8.79 6.46
C ALA A 451 -19.78 8.89 5.21
N VAL A 452 -20.26 10.10 4.89
CA VAL A 452 -21.03 10.37 3.67
C VAL A 452 -20.37 11.50 2.90
N VAL A 453 -19.96 11.21 1.67
CA VAL A 453 -19.22 12.12 0.79
C VAL A 453 -20.02 12.33 -0.49
N ALA A 454 -20.33 13.58 -0.83
CA ALA A 454 -21.05 13.93 -2.05
C ALA A 454 -20.22 13.63 -3.30
N VAL A 455 -20.87 13.11 -4.34
CA VAL A 455 -20.28 12.99 -5.68
C VAL A 455 -20.44 14.34 -6.38
N GLU A 456 -19.32 15.03 -6.61
CA GLU A 456 -19.35 16.37 -7.21
C GLU A 456 -19.97 16.33 -8.62
N GLY A 457 -20.97 17.18 -8.88
CA GLY A 457 -21.71 17.19 -10.15
C GLY A 457 -22.81 16.12 -10.28
N SER A 458 -23.18 15.45 -9.19
CA SER A 458 -24.32 14.52 -9.11
C SER A 458 -25.08 14.72 -7.79
N ASP A 459 -26.33 14.24 -7.71
CA ASP A 459 -27.10 14.16 -6.47
C ASP A 459 -26.73 12.93 -5.62
N MET A 460 -25.88 12.04 -6.14
CA MET A 460 -25.38 10.86 -5.44
C MET A 460 -24.44 11.21 -4.28
N SER A 461 -24.38 10.34 -3.28
CA SER A 461 -23.39 10.38 -2.21
C SER A 461 -22.83 8.99 -1.97
N LEU A 462 -21.54 8.93 -1.69
CA LEU A 462 -20.83 7.71 -1.32
C LEU A 462 -20.85 7.55 0.20
N VAL A 463 -21.21 6.35 0.65
CA VAL A 463 -21.24 5.98 2.08
C VAL A 463 -20.09 5.01 2.36
N LEU A 464 -19.27 5.34 3.36
CA LEU A 464 -18.00 4.64 3.64
C LEU A 464 -17.93 4.24 5.12
N SER A 465 -17.52 3.00 5.37
CA SER A 465 -17.14 2.53 6.70
C SER A 465 -15.90 1.62 6.63
N ILE A 466 -15.22 1.45 7.76
CA ILE A 466 -14.10 0.53 7.93
C ILE A 466 -14.17 -0.04 9.35
N ASP A 467 -14.21 -1.36 9.46
CA ASP A 467 -14.56 -2.05 10.70
C ASP A 467 -13.77 -3.36 10.87
N GLY A 468 -13.35 -3.67 12.10
CA GLY A 468 -12.61 -4.89 12.41
C GLY A 468 -12.49 -5.20 13.91
N ASN A 469 -13.36 -6.05 14.44
CA ASN A 469 -13.27 -6.41 15.86
C ASN A 469 -12.18 -7.46 16.15
N ALA A 470 -11.02 -6.99 16.64
CA ALA A 470 -9.86 -7.81 16.96
C ALA A 470 -10.15 -8.93 17.97
N ARG A 471 -10.94 -8.63 19.01
CA ARG A 471 -11.29 -9.60 20.06
C ARG A 471 -12.13 -10.74 19.51
N TYR A 472 -13.11 -10.44 18.65
CA TYR A 472 -13.91 -11.49 18.02
C TYR A 472 -13.08 -12.35 17.08
N VAL A 473 -12.14 -11.75 16.34
CA VAL A 473 -11.20 -12.50 15.49
C VAL A 473 -10.26 -13.37 16.33
N GLN A 474 -9.81 -12.89 17.49
CA GLN A 474 -8.98 -13.69 18.40
C GLN A 474 -9.73 -14.91 18.96
N LEU A 475 -10.99 -14.73 19.35
CA LEU A 475 -11.83 -15.79 19.95
C LEU A 475 -12.33 -16.81 18.93
N ASP A 476 -12.67 -16.35 17.73
CA ASP A 476 -13.06 -17.19 16.59
C ASP A 476 -12.75 -16.45 15.29
N PRO A 477 -11.59 -16.72 14.64
CA PRO A 477 -11.20 -16.00 13.42
C PRO A 477 -12.23 -16.08 12.30
N ARG A 478 -12.97 -17.20 12.20
CA ARG A 478 -13.98 -17.38 11.17
C ARG A 478 -15.23 -16.55 11.48
N MET A 479 -15.70 -16.57 12.73
CA MET A 479 -16.86 -15.77 13.12
C MET A 479 -16.53 -14.28 13.16
N GLY A 480 -15.38 -13.90 13.72
CA GLY A 480 -14.89 -12.53 13.75
C GLY A 480 -14.77 -11.93 12.35
N GLY A 481 -14.23 -12.69 11.38
CA GLY A 481 -14.20 -12.25 9.98
C GLY A 481 -15.59 -12.01 9.37
N ARG A 482 -16.57 -12.88 9.69
CA ARG A 482 -17.97 -12.66 9.26
C ARG A 482 -18.59 -11.43 9.92
N ILE A 483 -18.30 -11.20 11.20
CA ILE A 483 -18.80 -10.05 11.94
C ILE A 483 -18.22 -8.75 11.37
N ALA A 484 -16.92 -8.70 11.06
CA ALA A 484 -16.29 -7.52 10.46
C ALA A 484 -16.97 -7.09 9.15
N VAL A 485 -17.24 -8.05 8.25
CA VAL A 485 -17.98 -7.79 7.01
C VAL A 485 -19.41 -7.30 7.30
N ALA A 486 -20.10 -7.96 8.24
CA ALA A 486 -21.46 -7.61 8.60
C ALA A 486 -21.58 -6.24 9.28
N GLU A 487 -20.61 -5.86 10.10
CA GLU A 487 -20.53 -4.57 10.79
C GLU A 487 -20.33 -3.43 9.80
N ALA A 488 -19.35 -3.56 8.89
CA ALA A 488 -19.14 -2.57 7.84
C ALA A 488 -20.36 -2.37 6.95
N ALA A 489 -20.97 -3.47 6.49
CA ALA A 489 -22.20 -3.41 5.72
C ALA A 489 -23.36 -2.77 6.52
N ARG A 490 -23.47 -3.08 7.82
CA ARG A 490 -24.53 -2.51 8.68
C ARG A 490 -24.37 -1.01 8.87
N ASN A 491 -23.14 -0.53 9.09
CA ASN A 491 -22.85 0.90 9.22
C ASN A 491 -23.24 1.67 7.95
N VAL A 492 -22.90 1.12 6.78
CA VAL A 492 -23.32 1.69 5.49
C VAL A 492 -24.86 1.73 5.36
N VAL A 493 -25.54 0.63 5.70
CA VAL A 493 -27.02 0.55 5.63
C VAL A 493 -27.70 1.52 6.61
N CYS A 494 -27.21 1.61 7.84
CA CYS A 494 -27.75 2.53 8.86
C CYS A 494 -27.62 4.01 8.45
N ALA A 495 -26.58 4.35 7.68
CA ALA A 495 -26.42 5.69 7.10
C ALA A 495 -27.24 5.90 5.81
N GLY A 496 -28.06 4.93 5.40
CA GLY A 496 -28.93 5.00 4.22
C GLY A 496 -28.26 4.56 2.91
N GLY A 497 -27.05 3.99 2.96
CA GLY A 497 -26.33 3.48 1.80
C GLY A 497 -26.71 2.05 1.44
N GLN A 498 -26.39 1.66 0.21
CA GLN A 498 -26.39 0.27 -0.24
C GLN A 498 -24.95 -0.25 -0.30
N PRO A 499 -24.57 -1.32 0.42
CA PRO A 499 -23.25 -1.92 0.29
C PRO A 499 -23.01 -2.43 -1.14
N LEU A 500 -21.96 -1.94 -1.79
CA LEU A 500 -21.62 -2.30 -3.18
C LEU A 500 -20.46 -3.29 -3.28
N ALA A 501 -19.41 -3.06 -2.48
CA ALA A 501 -18.20 -3.87 -2.45
C ALA A 501 -17.44 -3.65 -1.14
N ILE A 502 -16.40 -4.45 -0.93
CA ILE A 502 -15.53 -4.39 0.24
C ILE A 502 -14.07 -4.48 -0.18
N THR A 503 -13.20 -3.79 0.57
CA THR A 503 -11.75 -3.97 0.53
C THR A 503 -11.32 -4.52 1.89
N ASN A 504 -10.32 -5.41 1.93
CA ASN A 504 -9.86 -6.03 3.18
C ASN A 504 -8.40 -5.70 3.44
N GLY A 505 -8.11 -5.23 4.66
CA GLY A 505 -6.75 -4.96 5.15
C GLY A 505 -6.36 -6.04 6.13
N LEU A 506 -5.89 -7.18 5.62
CA LEU A 506 -5.61 -8.36 6.44
C LEU A 506 -4.27 -8.20 7.17
N ASN A 507 -4.28 -8.29 8.50
CA ASN A 507 -3.06 -8.28 9.32
C ASN A 507 -3.05 -9.50 10.24
N PHE A 508 -2.05 -10.37 10.06
CA PHE A 508 -1.88 -11.60 10.82
C PHE A 508 -0.41 -11.76 11.25
N GLY A 509 -0.16 -12.71 12.16
CA GLY A 509 1.20 -13.14 12.47
C GLY A 509 1.83 -13.97 11.35
N SER A 510 3.01 -14.52 11.62
CA SER A 510 3.75 -15.38 10.69
C SER A 510 2.90 -16.60 10.23
N PRO A 511 2.83 -16.89 8.92
CA PRO A 511 1.95 -17.91 8.33
C PRO A 511 2.44 -19.37 8.40
#